data_AF-A0A660S6Q5-F1
#
_entry.id   AF-A0A660S6Q5-F1
#
_cell.length_a   1.000
_cell.length_b   1.000
_cell.length_c   1.000
_cell.angle_alpha   90.00
_cell.angle_beta   90.00
_cell.angle_gamma   90.00
#
_symmetry.space_group_name_H-M   'P 1'
#
loop_
_entity.id
_entity.type
_entity.pdbx_description
1 polymer ?
#
loop_
_entity_poly.entity_id
_entity_poly.type
_entity_poly.pdbx_seq_one_letter_code
_entity_poly.pdbx_strand_id
1 'polypeptide(L)'
;MRFIKDLAVLSVFVFIVSANISGNSFSELLINQDYSDYLKGVDTLGYRENLLLKAVYFTQYMIDYYNDQYDDSLVTIVKNADSIIPESDTDNFIKGGIYLNYAFYLQFKGNMWGALNYGNRGIKYLKDVSKDSPIYNDALIGVAIYDYGMGKLFFNRKKIVRGLEALDSVSKNGDYFDVVAENLKIVLLYNENKYDEGLKESTDLLSKFPDSRLILWDVVKGFLYKKEYDSLITYSKKLVNNIKNDSIPNNYNLLTIYKWQIDAYIKLKRYDSARKVFDDIIKLDVENRYIRDVTKLKKDITNRYSAILK
;
A
#
# COMPACT_ATOMS: atom_id res chain seq x y z
N MET A 1 0.34 22.26 3.26
CA MET A 1 -0.91 21.51 3.00
C MET A 1 -0.82 20.52 1.83
N ARG A 2 -0.05 20.76 0.75
CA ARG A 2 0.21 19.77 -0.33
C ARG A 2 0.86 18.47 0.19
N PHE A 3 1.82 18.62 1.11
CA PHE A 3 2.53 17.54 1.80
C PHE A 3 1.64 16.50 2.50
N ILE A 4 0.48 16.91 3.06
CA ILE A 4 -0.47 16.01 3.74
C ILE A 4 -1.23 15.13 2.73
N LYS A 5 -1.44 15.62 1.49
CA LYS A 5 -2.06 14.82 0.42
C LYS A 5 -1.08 13.80 -0.16
N ASP A 6 0.21 14.14 -0.22
CA ASP A 6 1.25 13.22 -0.70
C ASP A 6 1.58 12.13 0.35
N LEU A 7 1.39 12.41 1.65
CA LEU A 7 1.44 11.39 2.73
C LEU A 7 0.28 10.38 2.65
N ALA A 8 -0.85 10.71 2.04
CA ALA A 8 -1.92 9.74 1.80
C ALA A 8 -1.56 8.74 0.68
N VAL A 9 -0.53 9.04 -0.13
CA VAL A 9 0.02 8.16 -1.18
C VAL A 9 1.02 7.14 -0.60
N LEU A 10 1.50 7.33 0.64
CA LEU A 10 2.39 6.39 1.36
C LEU A 10 1.69 5.11 1.87
N SER A 11 0.44 4.87 1.50
CA SER A 11 -0.38 3.79 2.08
C SER A 11 -0.16 2.47 1.31
N VAL A 12 0.87 1.67 1.64
CA VAL A 12 1.05 0.32 1.06
C VAL A 12 2.00 -0.54 1.96
N PHE A 13 1.42 -1.60 2.56
CA PHE A 13 1.90 -2.88 3.18
C PHE A 13 2.93 -2.94 4.32
N VAL A 14 2.56 -3.63 5.42
CA VAL A 14 3.54 -4.16 6.39
C VAL A 14 3.09 -5.40 7.21
N PHE A 15 4.01 -6.36 7.44
CA PHE A 15 4.19 -7.30 8.59
C PHE A 15 3.65 -8.79 8.65
N ILE A 16 4.31 -9.77 8.02
CA ILE A 16 4.36 -11.21 8.34
C ILE A 16 5.46 -11.63 9.36
N VAL A 17 5.09 -12.30 10.46
CA VAL A 17 6.03 -12.90 11.44
C VAL A 17 6.30 -14.37 11.17
N SER A 18 7.55 -14.77 11.45
CA SER A 18 8.04 -16.14 11.57
C SER A 18 7.59 -16.87 12.85
N ALA A 19 6.99 -18.04 12.67
CA ALA A 19 7.23 -19.20 13.53
C ALA A 19 6.93 -20.47 12.72
N ASN A 20 7.96 -21.14 12.19
CA ASN A 20 7.84 -22.46 11.51
C ASN A 20 6.87 -22.56 10.32
N ILE A 21 6.66 -21.48 9.56
CA ILE A 21 5.83 -21.52 8.35
C ILE A 21 6.76 -21.53 7.14
N SER A 22 6.61 -22.55 6.32
CA SER A 22 7.41 -22.82 5.14
C SER A 22 7.30 -21.68 4.09
N GLY A 23 8.32 -20.82 4.04
CA GLY A 23 8.70 -20.01 2.86
C GLY A 23 7.87 -18.75 2.57
N ASN A 24 8.33 -17.99 1.55
CA ASN A 24 7.83 -16.71 0.98
C ASN A 24 6.31 -16.62 0.68
N SER A 25 5.54 -17.65 0.99
CA SER A 25 4.14 -17.83 0.63
C SER A 25 3.23 -16.67 1.04
N PHE A 26 3.28 -16.15 2.27
CA PHE A 26 2.34 -15.08 2.67
C PHE A 26 2.59 -13.74 2.00
N SER A 27 3.86 -13.36 1.80
CA SER A 27 4.21 -12.11 1.12
C SER A 27 3.82 -12.18 -0.35
N GLU A 28 4.05 -13.33 -0.98
CA GLU A 28 3.58 -13.61 -2.35
C GLU A 28 2.05 -13.58 -2.44
N LEU A 29 1.34 -14.23 -1.52
CA LEU A 29 -0.13 -14.21 -1.46
C LEU A 29 -0.67 -12.78 -1.27
N LEU A 30 -0.04 -11.95 -0.44
CA LEU A 30 -0.44 -10.54 -0.29
C LEU A 30 -0.19 -9.73 -1.55
N ILE A 31 0.96 -9.92 -2.20
CA ILE A 31 1.33 -9.20 -3.43
C ILE A 31 0.43 -9.60 -4.60
N ASN A 32 0.07 -10.88 -4.69
CA ASN A 32 -0.87 -11.40 -5.68
C ASN A 32 -2.33 -11.14 -5.28
N GLN A 33 -2.57 -10.70 -4.04
CA GLN A 33 -3.89 -10.41 -3.47
C GLN A 33 -4.79 -11.65 -3.37
N ASP A 34 -4.17 -12.82 -3.15
CA ASP A 34 -4.79 -14.11 -2.89
C ASP A 34 -5.28 -14.19 -1.43
N TYR A 35 -6.16 -13.24 -1.06
CA TYR A 35 -6.61 -13.01 0.30
C TYR A 35 -7.30 -14.21 0.95
N SER A 36 -7.99 -15.05 0.17
CA SER A 36 -8.63 -16.26 0.69
C SER A 36 -7.61 -17.28 1.17
N ASP A 37 -6.58 -17.55 0.35
CA ASP A 37 -5.53 -18.51 0.71
C ASP A 37 -4.60 -17.95 1.77
N TYR A 38 -4.39 -16.63 1.78
CA TYR A 38 -3.74 -15.93 2.88
C TYR A 38 -4.46 -16.23 4.21
N LEU A 39 -5.77 -15.98 4.30
CA LEU A 39 -6.52 -16.21 5.54
C LEU A 39 -6.51 -17.69 5.98
N LYS A 40 -6.63 -18.64 5.03
CA LYS A 40 -6.53 -20.07 5.35
C LYS A 40 -5.19 -20.40 5.99
N GLY A 41 -4.09 -19.86 5.46
CA GLY A 41 -2.77 -20.06 6.05
C GLY A 41 -2.67 -19.44 7.44
N VAL A 42 -3.18 -18.22 7.63
CA VAL A 42 -3.16 -17.51 8.91
C VAL A 42 -3.88 -18.27 10.03
N ASP A 43 -5.00 -18.92 9.70
CA ASP A 43 -5.80 -19.68 10.68
C ASP A 43 -5.14 -20.98 11.16
N THR A 44 -4.03 -21.40 10.54
CA THR A 44 -3.23 -22.56 11.00
C THR A 44 -2.16 -22.21 12.04
N LEU A 45 -2.01 -20.93 12.38
CA LEU A 45 -0.90 -20.43 13.18
C LEU A 45 -1.20 -20.30 14.67
N GLY A 46 -0.14 -20.08 15.44
CA GLY A 46 -0.24 -19.65 16.83
C GLY A 46 -1.04 -18.35 16.99
N TYR A 47 -1.64 -18.17 18.16
CA TYR A 47 -2.55 -17.06 18.45
C TYR A 47 -1.89 -15.69 18.21
N ARG A 48 -0.63 -15.50 18.62
CA ARG A 48 0.05 -14.20 18.55
C ARG A 48 0.39 -13.84 17.10
N GLU A 49 0.87 -14.80 16.32
CA GLU A 49 1.16 -14.65 14.90
C GLU A 49 -0.14 -14.37 14.12
N ASN A 50 -1.21 -15.08 14.46
CA ASN A 50 -2.54 -14.87 13.87
C ASN A 50 -3.03 -13.43 14.04
N LEU A 51 -2.82 -12.82 15.22
CA LEU A 51 -3.19 -11.42 15.47
C LEU A 51 -2.47 -10.47 14.51
N LEU A 52 -1.15 -10.60 14.36
CA LEU A 52 -0.40 -9.74 13.46
C LEU A 52 -0.85 -9.94 12.01
N LEU A 53 -0.89 -11.18 11.52
CA LEU A 53 -1.20 -11.44 10.12
C LEU A 53 -2.61 -11.01 9.74
N LYS A 54 -3.57 -11.11 10.66
CA LYS A 54 -4.91 -10.54 10.48
C LYS A 54 -4.88 -9.01 10.49
N ALA A 55 -4.07 -8.38 11.34
CA ALA A 55 -3.91 -6.93 11.31
C ALA A 55 -3.40 -6.43 9.95
N VAL A 56 -2.42 -7.14 9.37
CA VAL A 56 -1.90 -6.86 8.02
C VAL A 56 -2.98 -7.03 6.99
N TYR A 57 -3.65 -8.18 6.98
CA TYR A 57 -4.71 -8.47 6.03
C TYR A 57 -5.83 -7.43 6.09
N PHE A 58 -6.37 -7.14 7.28
CA PHE A 58 -7.46 -6.17 7.43
C PHE A 58 -7.03 -4.78 6.97
N THR A 59 -5.84 -4.32 7.38
CA THR A 59 -5.31 -3.02 6.97
C THR A 59 -5.18 -2.95 5.45
N GLN A 60 -4.57 -3.98 4.86
CA GLN A 60 -4.32 -4.02 3.44
C GLN A 60 -5.61 -4.08 2.62
N TYR A 61 -6.52 -4.96 3.00
CA TYR A 61 -7.81 -5.10 2.35
C TYR A 61 -8.59 -3.78 2.38
N MET A 62 -8.68 -3.13 3.55
CA MET A 62 -9.40 -1.87 3.68
C MET A 62 -8.79 -0.73 2.85
N ILE A 63 -7.46 -0.69 2.74
CA ILE A 63 -6.75 0.29 1.90
C ILE A 63 -6.98 0.00 0.42
N ASP A 64 -6.81 -1.26 0.00
CA ASP A 64 -6.91 -1.67 -1.39
C ASP A 64 -8.32 -1.40 -1.94
N TYR A 65 -9.35 -1.74 -1.17
CA TYR A 65 -10.76 -1.56 -1.53
C TYR A 65 -11.39 -0.25 -1.05
N TYR A 66 -10.64 0.62 -0.37
CA TYR A 66 -11.12 1.88 0.18
C TYR A 66 -12.38 1.75 1.06
N ASN A 67 -12.48 0.70 1.87
CA ASN A 67 -13.62 0.43 2.75
C ASN A 67 -13.20 0.26 4.22
N ASP A 68 -14.16 0.15 5.12
CA ASP A 68 -13.96 0.03 6.58
C ASP A 68 -14.54 -1.28 7.15
N GLN A 69 -14.76 -2.30 6.31
CA GLN A 69 -15.48 -3.51 6.72
C GLN A 69 -14.83 -4.29 7.87
N TYR A 70 -13.52 -4.10 8.07
CA TYR A 70 -12.75 -4.75 9.13
C TYR A 70 -12.31 -3.79 10.25
N ASP A 71 -12.90 -2.58 10.34
CA ASP A 71 -12.53 -1.57 11.33
C ASP A 71 -12.60 -2.13 12.76
N ASP A 72 -13.76 -2.67 13.15
CA ASP A 72 -13.99 -3.23 14.48
C ASP A 72 -13.08 -4.43 14.78
N SER A 73 -12.79 -5.24 13.75
CA SER A 73 -11.91 -6.40 13.88
C SER A 73 -10.46 -5.97 14.12
N LEU A 74 -9.99 -4.96 13.39
CA LEU A 74 -8.65 -4.39 13.57
C LEU A 74 -8.51 -3.70 14.93
N VAL A 75 -9.53 -2.95 15.36
CA VAL A 75 -9.57 -2.35 16.71
C VAL A 75 -9.49 -3.43 17.80
N THR A 76 -10.20 -4.54 17.62
CA THR A 76 -10.16 -5.67 18.56
C THR A 76 -8.78 -6.30 18.62
N ILE A 77 -8.11 -6.49 17.48
CA ILE A 77 -6.73 -6.99 17.45
C ILE A 77 -5.78 -6.05 18.22
N VAL A 78 -5.92 -4.73 18.05
CA VAL A 78 -5.09 -3.76 18.77
C VAL A 78 -5.31 -3.82 20.29
N LYS A 79 -6.57 -3.96 20.73
CA LYS A 79 -6.89 -4.16 22.16
C LYS A 79 -6.27 -5.45 22.71
N ASN A 80 -6.28 -6.53 21.92
CA ASN A 80 -5.62 -7.78 22.29
C ASN A 80 -4.09 -7.62 22.32
N ALA A 81 -3.51 -6.80 21.44
CA ALA A 81 -2.08 -6.50 21.49
C ALA A 81 -1.67 -5.71 22.73
N ASP A 82 -2.58 -4.89 23.29
CA ASP A 82 -2.32 -4.16 24.54
C ASP A 82 -2.05 -5.10 25.72
N SER A 83 -2.67 -6.28 25.76
CA SER A 83 -2.48 -7.28 26.82
C SER A 83 -1.23 -8.16 26.64
N ILE A 84 -0.56 -8.12 25.47
CA ILE A 84 0.71 -8.83 25.27
C ILE A 84 1.79 -8.14 26.10
N ILE A 85 2.38 -8.85 27.06
CA ILE A 85 3.61 -8.43 27.74
C ILE A 85 4.78 -9.05 26.97
N PRO A 86 5.64 -8.25 26.29
CA PRO A 86 6.71 -8.83 25.49
C PRO A 86 7.76 -9.50 26.37
N GLU A 87 8.02 -10.78 26.10
CA GLU A 87 9.05 -11.58 26.80
C GLU A 87 10.18 -12.00 25.83
N SER A 88 10.01 -11.72 24.54
CA SER A 88 10.92 -12.10 23.46
C SER A 88 10.99 -11.04 22.37
N ASP A 89 12.00 -11.13 21.51
CA ASP A 89 12.09 -10.34 20.28
C ASP A 89 10.87 -10.54 19.38
N THR A 90 10.37 -11.78 19.28
CA THR A 90 9.16 -12.10 18.50
C THR A 90 7.93 -11.37 19.04
N ASP A 91 7.77 -11.27 20.36
CA ASP A 91 6.65 -10.53 20.94
C ASP A 91 6.77 -9.03 20.71
N ASN A 92 7.98 -8.48 20.81
CA ASN A 92 8.26 -7.09 20.45
C ASN A 92 7.93 -6.83 18.97
N PHE A 93 8.32 -7.75 18.10
CA PHE A 93 8.05 -7.66 16.67
C PHE A 93 6.55 -7.73 16.35
N ILE A 94 5.83 -8.71 16.90
CA ILE A 94 4.37 -8.88 16.76
C ILE A 94 3.64 -7.63 17.25
N LYS A 95 3.92 -7.21 18.49
CA LYS A 95 3.24 -6.06 19.10
C LYS A 95 3.55 -4.76 18.35
N GLY A 96 4.81 -4.58 17.95
CA GLY A 96 5.26 -3.46 17.13
C GLY A 96 4.56 -3.40 15.78
N GLY A 97 4.48 -4.53 15.09
CA GLY A 97 3.85 -4.68 13.79
C GLY A 97 2.34 -4.42 13.81
N ILE A 98 1.63 -4.89 14.85
CA ILE A 98 0.19 -4.63 15.02
C ILE A 98 -0.07 -3.13 15.18
N TYR A 99 0.68 -2.44 16.05
CA TYR A 99 0.49 -1.01 16.24
C TYR A 99 0.84 -0.19 14.99
N LEU A 100 1.87 -0.59 14.24
CA LEU A 100 2.18 0.08 12.99
C LEU A 100 1.08 -0.11 11.94
N ASN A 101 0.55 -1.32 11.76
CA ASN A 101 -0.58 -1.55 10.84
C ASN A 101 -1.78 -0.66 11.19
N TYR A 102 -2.13 -0.60 12.47
CA TYR A 102 -3.21 0.28 12.91
C TYR A 102 -2.90 1.76 12.71
N ALA A 103 -1.64 2.18 12.93
CA ALA A 103 -1.20 3.54 12.63
C ALA A 103 -1.38 3.90 11.16
N PHE A 104 -1.04 2.99 10.23
CA PHE A 104 -1.25 3.18 8.80
C PHE A 104 -2.73 3.29 8.44
N TYR A 105 -3.56 2.42 9.00
CA TYR A 105 -5.01 2.50 8.80
C TYR A 105 -5.60 3.82 9.30
N LEU A 106 -5.16 4.30 10.48
CA LEU A 106 -5.58 5.61 11.01
C LEU A 106 -5.12 6.76 10.10
N GLN A 107 -3.90 6.70 9.57
CA GLN A 107 -3.40 7.67 8.59
C GLN A 107 -4.26 7.66 7.31
N PHE A 108 -4.63 6.47 6.81
CA PHE A 108 -5.49 6.30 5.65
C PHE A 108 -6.87 6.94 5.85
N LYS A 109 -7.44 6.85 7.06
CA LYS A 109 -8.67 7.55 7.48
C LYS A 109 -8.48 9.05 7.75
N GLY A 110 -7.26 9.57 7.63
CA GLY A 110 -6.93 10.97 7.91
C GLY A 110 -6.79 11.31 9.40
N ASN A 111 -6.82 10.31 10.30
CA ASN A 111 -6.56 10.49 11.73
C ASN A 111 -5.05 10.51 12.01
N MET A 112 -4.40 11.64 11.69
CA MET A 112 -2.95 11.81 11.80
C MET A 112 -2.44 11.72 13.25
N TRP A 113 -3.18 12.24 14.22
CA TRP A 113 -2.76 12.19 15.63
C TRP A 113 -2.78 10.77 16.18
N GLY A 114 -3.84 10.02 15.87
CA GLY A 114 -3.92 8.60 16.21
C GLY A 114 -2.81 7.80 15.52
N ALA A 115 -2.58 8.05 14.23
CA ALA A 115 -1.50 7.43 13.47
C ALA A 115 -0.12 7.68 14.12
N LEU A 116 0.19 8.93 14.48
CA LEU A 116 1.46 9.26 15.15
C LEU A 116 1.59 8.58 16.51
N ASN A 117 0.52 8.53 17.31
CA ASN A 117 0.53 7.90 18.62
C ASN A 117 0.82 6.39 18.52
N TYR A 118 0.06 5.66 17.70
CA TYR A 118 0.28 4.22 17.49
C TYR A 118 1.59 3.95 16.75
N GLY A 119 1.99 4.83 15.84
CA GLY A 119 3.29 4.78 15.16
C GLY A 119 4.45 4.79 16.16
N ASN A 120 4.45 5.76 17.08
CA ASN A 120 5.46 5.87 18.15
C ASN A 120 5.49 4.63 19.05
N ARG A 121 4.31 4.11 19.41
CA ARG A 121 4.19 2.88 20.21
C ARG A 121 4.79 1.68 19.47
N GLY A 122 4.43 1.49 18.20
CA GLY A 122 4.95 0.40 17.38
C GLY A 122 6.47 0.44 17.25
N ILE A 123 7.02 1.61 16.95
CA ILE A 123 8.47 1.80 16.80
C ILE A 123 9.25 1.56 18.09
N LYS A 124 8.67 1.84 19.25
CA LYS A 124 9.30 1.50 20.52
C LYS A 124 9.61 0.00 20.56
N TYR A 125 8.62 -0.85 20.32
CA TYR A 125 8.80 -2.31 20.35
C TYR A 125 9.70 -2.82 19.22
N LEU A 126 9.54 -2.31 17.99
CA LEU A 126 10.38 -2.76 16.87
C LEU A 126 11.87 -2.44 17.06
N LYS A 127 12.20 -1.36 17.76
CA LYS A 127 13.58 -1.03 18.10
C LYS A 127 14.17 -1.87 19.22
N ASP A 128 13.31 -2.49 20.02
CA ASP A 128 13.71 -3.37 21.12
C ASP A 128 14.00 -4.81 20.63
N VAL A 129 13.74 -5.12 19.35
CA VAL A 129 14.16 -6.38 18.70
C VAL A 129 15.68 -6.41 18.58
N SER A 130 16.31 -7.43 19.17
CA SER A 130 17.77 -7.60 19.15
C SER A 130 18.32 -7.71 17.72
N LYS A 131 19.54 -7.20 17.50
CA LYS A 131 20.26 -7.33 16.22
C LYS A 131 20.63 -8.76 15.88
N ASP A 132 20.79 -9.60 16.90
CA ASP A 132 21.14 -11.03 16.74
C ASP A 132 19.87 -11.88 16.48
N SER A 133 18.69 -11.25 16.50
CA SER A 133 17.43 -11.92 16.25
C SER A 133 17.26 -12.23 14.75
N PRO A 134 16.78 -13.42 14.37
CA PRO A 134 16.52 -13.73 12.96
C PRO A 134 15.50 -12.79 12.32
N ILE A 135 14.54 -12.28 13.11
CA ILE A 135 13.51 -11.32 12.65
C ILE A 135 13.98 -9.86 12.66
N TYR A 136 15.25 -9.60 12.96
CA TYR A 136 15.75 -8.22 13.08
C TYR A 136 15.62 -7.45 11.77
N ASN A 137 16.04 -8.06 10.66
CA ASN A 137 15.96 -7.42 9.34
C ASN A 137 14.51 -7.09 9.00
N ASP A 138 13.61 -7.98 9.32
CA ASP A 138 12.19 -7.81 9.11
C ASP A 138 11.58 -6.73 10.01
N ALA A 139 12.04 -6.58 11.26
CA ALA A 139 11.63 -5.48 12.14
C ALA A 139 12.08 -4.10 11.62
N LEU A 140 13.17 -4.03 10.86
CA LEU A 140 13.70 -2.78 10.32
C LEU A 140 12.74 -2.12 9.32
N ILE A 141 11.86 -2.85 8.63
CA ILE A 141 10.94 -2.26 7.65
C ILE A 141 10.03 -1.21 8.30
N GLY A 142 9.54 -1.47 9.52
CA GLY A 142 8.73 -0.51 10.28
C GLY A 142 9.50 0.72 10.68
N VAL A 143 10.70 0.48 11.22
CA VAL A 143 11.64 1.55 11.60
C VAL A 143 11.95 2.44 10.40
N ALA A 144 12.15 1.83 9.23
CA ALA A 144 12.47 2.50 7.99
C ALA A 144 11.33 3.41 7.50
N ILE A 145 10.10 2.88 7.42
CA ILE A 145 8.93 3.66 6.99
C ILE A 145 8.66 4.82 7.95
N TYR A 146 8.73 4.56 9.27
CA TYR A 146 8.52 5.60 10.27
C TYR A 146 9.61 6.67 10.21
N ASP A 147 10.88 6.28 10.09
CA ASP A 147 11.97 7.24 9.98
C ASP A 147 11.86 8.09 8.72
N TYR A 148 11.52 7.49 7.59
CA TYR A 148 11.24 8.24 6.36
C TYR A 148 10.07 9.22 6.57
N GLY A 149 8.92 8.75 7.08
CA GLY A 149 7.74 9.58 7.31
C GLY A 149 8.01 10.76 8.25
N MET A 150 8.66 10.49 9.38
CA MET A 150 9.06 11.52 10.35
C MET A 150 10.14 12.45 9.78
N GLY A 151 11.05 11.91 8.97
CA GLY A 151 12.04 12.68 8.24
C GLY A 151 11.38 13.69 7.30
N LYS A 152 10.37 13.26 6.54
CA LYS A 152 9.60 14.14 5.66
C LYS A 152 8.78 15.16 6.46
N LEU A 153 8.11 14.75 7.53
CA LEU A 153 7.25 15.63 8.35
C LEU A 153 8.04 16.76 9.03
N PHE A 154 9.25 16.46 9.50
CA PHE A 154 10.12 17.42 10.20
C PHE A 154 11.30 17.91 9.36
N PHE A 155 11.24 17.72 8.03
CA PHE A 155 12.30 18.10 7.08
C PHE A 155 13.72 17.60 7.44
N ASN A 156 13.80 16.45 8.12
CA ASN A 156 15.05 15.85 8.57
C ASN A 156 15.59 14.88 7.50
N ARG A 157 16.48 15.40 6.65
CA ARG A 157 17.16 14.65 5.58
C ARG A 157 17.87 13.39 6.08
N LYS A 158 18.51 13.43 7.26
CA LYS A 158 19.23 12.26 7.81
C LYS A 158 18.27 11.09 8.09
N LYS A 159 17.08 11.37 8.63
CA LYS A 159 16.04 10.36 8.85
C LYS A 159 15.48 9.80 7.54
N ILE A 160 15.28 10.65 6.53
CA ILE A 160 14.85 10.22 5.19
C ILE A 160 15.85 9.21 4.61
N VAL A 161 17.13 9.58 4.58
CA VAL A 161 18.20 8.70 4.06
C VAL A 161 18.27 7.39 4.84
N ARG A 162 18.26 7.46 6.18
CA ARG A 162 18.26 6.26 7.02
C ARG A 162 17.08 5.32 6.72
N GLY A 163 15.88 5.87 6.50
CA GLY A 163 14.71 5.08 6.13
C GLY A 163 14.89 4.38 4.77
N LEU A 164 15.43 5.08 3.77
CA LEU A 164 15.71 4.49 2.45
C LEU A 164 16.78 3.40 2.50
N GLU A 165 17.88 3.64 3.23
CA GLU A 165 18.96 2.66 3.42
C GLU A 165 18.49 1.42 4.16
N ALA A 166 17.68 1.59 5.21
CA ALA A 166 17.09 0.47 5.93
C ALA A 166 16.18 -0.37 5.03
N LEU A 167 15.31 0.25 4.21
CA LEU A 167 14.47 -0.49 3.26
C LEU A 167 15.30 -1.24 2.22
N ASP A 168 16.37 -0.63 1.68
CA ASP A 168 17.26 -1.32 0.75
C ASP A 168 17.93 -2.54 1.41
N SER A 169 18.32 -2.43 2.69
CA SER A 169 18.83 -3.56 3.47
C SER A 169 17.79 -4.67 3.64
N VAL A 170 16.54 -4.34 3.99
CA VAL A 170 15.46 -5.34 4.13
C VAL A 170 15.14 -6.00 2.79
N SER A 171 15.09 -5.25 1.69
CA SER A 171 14.82 -5.82 0.36
C SER A 171 15.87 -6.85 -0.11
N LYS A 172 17.06 -6.84 0.49
CA LYS A 172 18.17 -7.73 0.13
C LYS A 172 18.39 -8.87 1.13
N ASN A 173 18.03 -8.65 2.40
CA ASN A 173 18.39 -9.54 3.51
C ASN A 173 17.21 -9.87 4.43
N GLY A 174 16.00 -9.39 4.13
CA GLY A 174 14.80 -9.74 4.88
C GLY A 174 14.38 -11.17 4.55
N ASP A 175 14.05 -11.95 5.57
CA ASP A 175 13.66 -13.35 5.38
C ASP A 175 12.20 -13.48 4.95
N TYR A 176 11.37 -12.48 5.28
CA TYR A 176 9.93 -12.51 5.01
C TYR A 176 9.43 -11.28 4.24
N PHE A 177 10.12 -10.14 4.34
CA PHE A 177 9.70 -8.88 3.73
C PHE A 177 10.56 -8.37 2.59
N ASP A 178 11.44 -9.18 2.03
CA ASP A 178 12.24 -8.77 0.89
C ASP A 178 11.38 -8.12 -0.22
N VAL A 179 10.32 -8.80 -0.67
CA VAL A 179 9.47 -8.31 -1.77
C VAL A 179 8.60 -7.12 -1.35
N VAL A 180 8.11 -7.12 -0.10
CA VAL A 180 7.34 -6.00 0.44
C VAL A 180 8.21 -4.75 0.58
N ALA A 181 9.45 -4.91 1.04
CA ALA A 181 10.43 -3.84 1.14
C ALA A 181 10.86 -3.32 -0.24
N GLU A 182 11.00 -4.20 -1.24
CA GLU A 182 11.23 -3.82 -2.65
C GLU A 182 10.08 -2.93 -3.17
N ASN A 183 8.83 -3.32 -2.92
CA ASN A 183 7.66 -2.52 -3.28
C ASN A 183 7.60 -1.17 -2.55
N LEU A 184 7.82 -1.15 -1.23
CA LEU A 184 7.88 0.07 -0.45
C LEU A 184 8.97 1.02 -0.93
N LYS A 185 10.16 0.49 -1.24
CA LYS A 185 11.27 1.25 -1.80
C LYS A 185 10.84 1.95 -3.10
N ILE A 186 10.14 1.26 -4.02
CA ILE A 186 9.59 1.87 -5.25
C ILE A 186 8.70 3.09 -4.92
N VAL A 187 7.76 2.94 -3.98
CA VAL A 187 6.88 4.04 -3.56
C VAL A 187 7.68 5.22 -3.03
N LEU A 188 8.71 4.96 -2.21
CA LEU A 188 9.55 6.03 -1.66
C LEU A 188 10.44 6.68 -2.71
N LEU A 189 10.95 5.93 -3.70
CA LEU A 189 11.69 6.49 -4.85
C LEU A 189 10.83 7.50 -5.61
N TYR A 190 9.57 7.16 -5.89
CA TYR A 190 8.65 8.10 -6.53
C TYR A 190 8.39 9.35 -5.70
N ASN A 191 8.26 9.22 -4.38
CA ASN A 191 8.09 10.36 -3.48
C ASN A 191 9.33 11.27 -3.40
N GLU A 192 10.51 10.72 -3.68
CA GLU A 192 11.77 11.47 -3.81
C GLU A 192 12.03 11.94 -5.25
N ASN A 193 11.05 11.82 -6.14
CA ASN A 193 11.12 12.18 -7.56
C ASN A 193 12.18 11.41 -8.37
N LYS A 194 12.60 10.25 -7.87
CA LYS A 194 13.52 9.33 -8.55
C LYS A 194 12.73 8.40 -9.48
N TYR A 195 12.03 8.99 -10.45
CA TYR A 195 11.05 8.25 -11.25
C TYR A 195 11.67 7.20 -12.15
N ASP A 196 12.88 7.41 -12.67
CA ASP A 196 13.57 6.43 -13.52
C ASP A 196 13.98 5.19 -12.71
N GLU A 197 14.56 5.40 -11.53
CA GLU A 197 14.90 4.32 -10.60
C GLU A 197 13.64 3.55 -10.18
N GLY A 198 12.60 4.27 -9.73
CA GLY A 198 11.35 3.64 -9.29
C GLY A 198 10.64 2.88 -10.42
N LEU A 199 10.63 3.41 -11.65
CA LEU A 199 10.02 2.73 -12.79
C LEU A 199 10.78 1.45 -13.12
N LYS A 200 12.12 1.50 -13.18
CA LYS A 200 12.94 0.33 -13.43
C LYS A 200 12.68 -0.78 -12.39
N GLU A 201 12.78 -0.44 -11.11
CA GLU A 201 12.54 -1.38 -10.01
C GLU A 201 11.10 -1.95 -10.07
N SER A 202 10.10 -1.11 -10.36
CA SER A 202 8.72 -1.57 -10.48
C SER A 202 8.47 -2.49 -11.68
N THR A 203 9.14 -2.27 -12.82
CA THR A 203 9.03 -3.15 -13.98
C THR A 203 9.79 -4.46 -13.78
N ASP A 204 10.94 -4.42 -13.10
CA ASP A 204 11.71 -5.61 -12.74
C ASP A 204 10.88 -6.47 -11.77
N LEU A 205 10.24 -5.86 -10.77
CA LEU A 205 9.35 -6.55 -9.85
C LEU A 205 8.07 -7.07 -10.55
N LEU A 206 7.50 -6.31 -11.49
CA LEU A 206 6.34 -6.76 -12.28
C LEU A 206 6.69 -8.00 -13.12
N SER A 207 7.92 -8.13 -13.59
CA SER A 207 8.34 -9.31 -14.36
C SER A 207 8.30 -10.60 -13.51
N LYS A 208 8.51 -10.48 -12.19
CA LYS A 208 8.41 -11.58 -11.23
C LYS A 208 6.95 -11.87 -10.86
N PHE A 209 6.12 -10.83 -10.76
CA PHE A 209 4.71 -10.91 -10.37
C PHE A 209 3.80 -10.28 -11.44
N PRO A 210 3.67 -10.90 -12.63
CA PRO A 210 3.10 -10.25 -13.82
C PRO A 210 1.65 -9.79 -13.65
N ASP A 211 0.88 -10.46 -12.80
CA ASP A 211 -0.54 -10.19 -12.61
C ASP A 211 -0.84 -9.48 -11.28
N SER A 212 0.19 -9.18 -10.48
CA SER A 212 0.02 -8.40 -9.26
C SER A 212 -0.54 -7.02 -9.57
N ARG A 213 -1.79 -6.80 -9.15
CA ARG A 213 -2.44 -5.48 -9.21
C ARG A 213 -1.63 -4.43 -8.46
N LEU A 214 -1.05 -4.80 -7.33
CA LEU A 214 -0.19 -3.92 -6.54
C LEU A 214 0.98 -3.40 -7.37
N ILE A 215 1.78 -4.29 -7.98
CA ILE A 215 2.95 -3.87 -8.74
C ILE A 215 2.54 -3.10 -10.01
N LEU A 216 1.42 -3.49 -10.64
CA LEU A 216 0.86 -2.76 -11.78
C LEU A 216 0.50 -1.31 -11.43
N TRP A 217 0.01 -1.03 -10.21
CA TRP A 217 -0.23 0.35 -9.76
C TRP A 217 1.05 1.17 -9.78
N ASP A 218 2.16 0.61 -9.31
CA ASP A 218 3.43 1.32 -9.25
C ASP A 218 4.05 1.55 -10.62
N VAL A 219 3.94 0.59 -11.53
CA VAL A 219 4.33 0.77 -12.94
C VAL A 219 3.50 1.85 -13.61
N VAL A 220 2.17 1.83 -13.43
CA VAL A 220 1.26 2.86 -13.96
C VAL A 220 1.61 4.25 -13.41
N LYS A 221 1.89 4.37 -12.11
CA LYS A 221 2.34 5.62 -11.49
C LYS A 221 3.69 6.08 -12.04
N GLY A 222 4.66 5.18 -12.23
CA GLY A 222 5.95 5.52 -12.82
C GLY A 222 5.82 6.15 -14.20
N PHE A 223 5.05 5.53 -15.10
CA PHE A 223 4.76 6.11 -16.41
C PHE A 223 3.96 7.41 -16.34
N LEU A 224 3.03 7.54 -15.39
CA LEU A 224 2.31 8.79 -15.13
C LEU A 224 3.25 9.92 -14.74
N TYR A 225 4.17 9.69 -13.79
CA TYR A 225 5.13 10.69 -13.34
C TYR A 225 6.11 11.10 -14.45
N LYS A 226 6.55 10.12 -15.25
CA LYS A 226 7.41 10.35 -16.42
C LYS A 226 6.67 10.94 -17.63
N LYS A 227 5.33 11.02 -17.58
CA LYS A 227 4.47 11.49 -18.68
C LYS A 227 4.62 10.66 -19.96
N GLU A 228 4.97 9.39 -19.81
CA GLU A 228 5.05 8.43 -20.93
C GLU A 228 3.66 7.88 -21.22
N TYR A 229 2.86 8.70 -21.90
CA TYR A 229 1.41 8.51 -22.01
C TYR A 229 0.99 7.21 -22.72
N ASP A 230 1.73 6.77 -23.74
CA ASP A 230 1.44 5.50 -24.43
C ASP A 230 1.63 4.29 -23.52
N SER A 231 2.76 4.23 -22.80
CA SER A 231 3.04 3.19 -21.80
C SER A 231 2.02 3.23 -20.66
N LEU A 232 1.70 4.43 -20.15
CA LEU A 232 0.66 4.63 -19.15
C LEU A 232 -0.67 4.03 -19.59
N ILE A 233 -1.13 4.30 -20.82
CA ILE A 233 -2.37 3.75 -21.37
C ILE A 233 -2.32 2.22 -21.45
N THR A 234 -1.21 1.66 -21.91
CA THR A 234 -1.04 0.20 -22.04
C THR A 234 -1.16 -0.51 -20.69
N TYR A 235 -0.36 -0.10 -19.70
CA TYR A 235 -0.36 -0.75 -18.39
C TYR A 235 -1.62 -0.46 -17.59
N SER A 236 -2.19 0.75 -17.72
CA SER A 236 -3.45 1.08 -17.04
C SER A 236 -4.64 0.27 -17.56
N LYS A 237 -4.66 -0.14 -18.84
CA LYS A 237 -5.68 -1.07 -19.36
C LYS A 237 -5.57 -2.44 -18.71
N LYS A 238 -4.35 -2.97 -18.52
CA LYS A 238 -4.12 -4.22 -17.79
C LYS A 238 -4.63 -4.10 -16.35
N LEU A 239 -4.29 -3.00 -15.68
CA LEU A 239 -4.74 -2.72 -14.31
C LEU A 239 -6.27 -2.60 -14.20
N VAL A 240 -6.93 -1.91 -15.14
CA VAL A 240 -8.41 -1.84 -15.21
C VAL A 240 -9.01 -3.23 -15.37
N ASN A 241 -8.44 -4.08 -16.22
CA ASN A 241 -8.92 -5.44 -16.42
C ASN A 241 -8.81 -6.25 -15.12
N ASN A 242 -7.68 -6.16 -14.40
CA ASN A 242 -7.50 -6.82 -13.11
C ASN A 242 -8.53 -6.35 -12.08
N ILE A 243 -8.84 -5.05 -12.02
CA ILE A 243 -9.84 -4.53 -11.07
C ILE A 243 -11.26 -4.97 -11.45
N LYS A 244 -11.60 -4.99 -12.74
CA LYS A 244 -12.95 -5.39 -13.21
C LYS A 244 -13.24 -6.88 -13.02
N ASN A 245 -12.20 -7.70 -13.09
CA ASN A 245 -12.31 -9.16 -12.93
C ASN A 245 -12.20 -9.61 -11.46
N ASP A 246 -11.98 -8.67 -10.54
CA ASP A 246 -12.02 -8.95 -9.11
C ASP A 246 -13.46 -9.22 -8.66
N SER A 247 -13.60 -10.13 -7.69
CA SER A 247 -14.85 -10.45 -7.01
C SER A 247 -15.47 -9.26 -6.27
N ILE A 248 -14.64 -8.31 -5.85
CA ILE A 248 -15.06 -7.12 -5.10
C ILE A 248 -14.92 -5.89 -5.98
N PRO A 249 -16.03 -5.23 -6.37
CA PRO A 249 -15.98 -4.01 -7.15
C PRO A 249 -15.22 -2.90 -6.42
N ASN A 250 -14.33 -2.20 -7.15
CA ASN A 250 -13.55 -1.10 -6.61
C ASN A 250 -13.62 0.13 -7.52
N ASN A 251 -14.78 0.78 -7.46
CA ASN A 251 -15.10 1.90 -8.35
C ASN A 251 -14.23 3.13 -8.10
N TYR A 252 -13.76 3.35 -6.87
CA TYR A 252 -12.86 4.45 -6.57
C TYR A 252 -11.53 4.32 -7.35
N ASN A 253 -10.96 3.12 -7.33
CA ASN A 253 -9.74 2.81 -8.07
C ASN A 253 -9.95 2.90 -9.59
N LEU A 254 -11.06 2.35 -10.10
CA LEU A 254 -11.40 2.44 -11.53
C LEU A 254 -11.51 3.91 -11.99
N LEU A 255 -12.26 4.75 -11.26
CA LEU A 255 -12.40 6.16 -11.59
C LEU A 255 -11.06 6.89 -11.59
N THR A 256 -10.18 6.58 -10.65
CA THR A 256 -8.84 7.17 -10.55
C THR A 256 -8.02 6.85 -11.80
N ILE A 257 -8.00 5.59 -12.23
CA ILE A 257 -7.24 5.15 -13.41
C ILE A 257 -7.86 5.70 -14.70
N TYR A 258 -9.19 5.67 -14.83
CA TYR A 258 -9.88 6.25 -15.98
C TYR A 258 -9.59 7.74 -16.15
N LYS A 259 -9.54 8.49 -15.04
CA LYS A 259 -9.12 9.88 -15.08
C LYS A 259 -7.71 10.03 -15.66
N TRP A 260 -6.76 9.19 -15.25
CA TRP A 260 -5.40 9.22 -15.79
C TRP A 260 -5.36 8.85 -17.28
N GLN A 261 -6.14 7.86 -17.71
CA GLN A 261 -6.27 7.49 -19.12
C GLN A 261 -6.85 8.63 -19.96
N ILE A 262 -7.91 9.29 -19.51
CA ILE A 262 -8.48 10.46 -20.20
C ILE A 262 -7.46 11.57 -20.32
N ASP A 263 -6.79 11.93 -19.20
CA ASP A 263 -5.74 12.95 -19.20
C ASP A 263 -4.62 12.60 -20.21
N ALA A 264 -4.19 11.33 -20.26
CA ALA A 264 -3.18 10.83 -21.19
C ALA A 264 -3.64 10.89 -22.66
N TYR A 265 -4.85 10.42 -22.97
CA TYR A 265 -5.40 10.46 -24.32
C TYR A 265 -5.56 11.90 -24.82
N ILE A 266 -6.01 12.83 -23.98
CA ILE A 266 -6.10 14.26 -24.33
C ILE A 266 -4.71 14.82 -24.64
N LYS A 267 -3.69 14.48 -23.83
CA LYS A 267 -2.31 14.92 -24.09
C LYS A 267 -1.75 14.40 -25.41
N LEU A 268 -2.15 13.20 -25.82
CA LEU A 268 -1.83 12.60 -27.12
C LEU A 268 -2.78 13.04 -28.25
N LYS A 269 -3.73 13.97 -27.99
CA LYS A 269 -4.76 14.42 -28.94
C LYS A 269 -5.67 13.29 -29.47
N ARG A 270 -5.80 12.19 -28.72
CA ARG A 270 -6.64 11.01 -29.05
C ARG A 270 -8.03 11.16 -28.43
N TYR A 271 -8.78 12.18 -28.85
CA TYR A 271 -10.05 12.56 -28.22
C TYR A 271 -11.13 11.46 -28.27
N ASP A 272 -11.22 10.70 -29.36
CA ASP A 272 -12.19 9.59 -29.46
C ASP A 272 -11.93 8.50 -28.42
N SER A 273 -10.66 8.22 -28.13
CA SER A 273 -10.28 7.25 -27.10
C SER A 273 -10.55 7.79 -25.70
N ALA A 274 -10.30 9.09 -25.47
CA ALA A 274 -10.69 9.75 -24.22
C ALA A 274 -12.20 9.69 -24.01
N ARG A 275 -12.99 9.91 -25.07
CA ARG A 275 -14.45 9.86 -25.04
C ARG A 275 -14.97 8.48 -24.65
N LYS A 276 -14.42 7.40 -25.21
CA LYS A 276 -14.80 6.03 -24.85
C LYS A 276 -14.61 5.75 -23.36
N VAL A 277 -13.46 6.14 -22.79
CA VAL A 277 -13.20 5.99 -21.35
C VAL A 277 -14.15 6.87 -20.51
N PHE A 278 -14.46 8.07 -20.99
CA PHE A 278 -15.43 8.95 -20.33
C PHE A 278 -16.84 8.34 -20.30
N ASP A 279 -17.29 7.75 -21.40
CA ASP A 279 -18.59 7.08 -21.46
C ASP A 279 -18.65 5.86 -20.52
N ASP A 280 -17.53 5.14 -20.32
CA ASP A 280 -17.41 4.08 -19.31
C ASP A 280 -17.61 4.64 -17.89
N ILE A 281 -17.03 5.81 -17.57
CA ILE A 281 -17.24 6.49 -16.28
C ILE A 281 -18.71 6.83 -16.06
N ILE A 282 -19.41 7.34 -17.08
CA ILE A 282 -20.83 7.69 -16.96
C ILE A 282 -21.67 6.46 -16.59
N LYS A 283 -21.38 5.31 -17.19
CA LYS A 283 -22.09 4.04 -16.98
C LYS A 283 -21.76 3.36 -15.65
N LEU A 284 -20.64 3.67 -15.00
CA LEU A 284 -20.29 3.07 -13.71
C LEU A 284 -21.35 3.41 -12.65
N ASP A 285 -22.00 2.40 -12.10
CA ASP A 285 -22.83 2.59 -10.92
C ASP A 285 -21.94 2.73 -9.68
N VAL A 286 -22.12 3.81 -8.93
CA VAL A 286 -21.27 4.14 -7.77
C VAL A 286 -22.12 4.27 -6.53
N GLU A 287 -21.92 3.36 -5.59
CA GLU A 287 -22.52 3.46 -4.26
C GLU A 287 -21.51 4.03 -3.25
N ASN A 288 -21.99 4.82 -2.31
CA ASN A 288 -21.15 5.46 -1.29
C ASN A 288 -20.83 4.51 -0.13
N ARG A 289 -20.10 3.42 -0.43
CA ARG A 289 -19.63 2.41 0.55
C ARG A 289 -18.14 2.54 0.88
N TYR A 290 -17.52 3.65 0.47
CA TYR A 290 -16.09 3.84 0.54
C TYR A 290 -15.74 4.89 1.60
N ILE A 291 -14.58 4.74 2.24
CA ILE A 291 -13.99 5.75 3.15
C ILE A 291 -13.81 7.09 2.40
N ARG A 292 -13.57 7.04 1.09
CA ARG A 292 -13.49 8.22 0.23
C ARG A 292 -14.76 8.39 -0.59
N ASP A 293 -15.22 9.62 -0.72
CA ASP A 293 -16.44 9.98 -1.46
C ASP A 293 -16.28 9.71 -2.98
N VAL A 294 -16.66 8.50 -3.39
CA VAL A 294 -16.59 8.03 -4.78
C VAL A 294 -17.57 8.78 -5.68
N THR A 295 -18.73 9.18 -5.15
CA THR A 295 -19.76 9.93 -5.86
C THR A 295 -19.25 11.33 -6.21
N LYS A 296 -18.58 11.99 -5.26
CA LYS A 296 -17.90 13.27 -5.51
C LYS A 296 -16.76 13.11 -6.52
N LEU A 297 -15.94 12.07 -6.42
CA LEU A 297 -14.88 11.83 -7.41
C LEU A 297 -15.45 11.68 -8.82
N LYS A 298 -16.51 10.86 -9.00
CA LYS A 298 -17.20 10.71 -10.29
C LYS A 298 -17.74 12.06 -10.78
N LYS A 299 -18.42 12.82 -9.92
CA LYS A 299 -18.96 14.15 -10.25
C LYS A 299 -17.86 15.12 -10.70
N ASP A 300 -16.75 15.18 -9.99
CA ASP A 300 -15.62 16.05 -10.30
C ASP A 300 -15.00 15.71 -11.66
N ILE A 301 -14.83 14.42 -11.96
CA ILE A 301 -14.37 13.93 -13.27
C ILE A 301 -15.37 14.32 -14.37
N THR A 302 -16.66 14.02 -14.18
CA THR A 302 -17.71 14.33 -15.16
C THR A 302 -17.77 15.82 -15.48
N ASN A 303 -17.77 16.68 -14.47
CA ASN A 303 -17.79 18.13 -14.65
C ASN A 303 -16.56 18.61 -15.42
N ARG A 304 -15.37 18.10 -15.09
CA ARG A 304 -14.12 18.52 -15.72
C ARG A 304 -14.06 18.19 -17.21
N TYR A 305 -14.45 16.99 -17.61
CA TYR A 305 -14.23 16.53 -18.99
C TYR A 305 -15.46 16.68 -19.90
N SER A 306 -16.66 16.90 -19.36
CA SER A 306 -17.88 17.09 -20.16
C SER A 306 -17.78 18.25 -21.16
N ALA A 307 -17.06 19.32 -20.84
CA ALA A 307 -16.85 20.44 -21.76
C ALA A 307 -15.73 20.20 -22.78
N ILE A 308 -14.75 19.36 -22.44
CA ILE A 308 -13.55 19.09 -23.26
C ILE A 308 -13.85 18.04 -24.33
N LEU A 309 -14.73 17.09 -24.02
CA LEU A 309 -15.06 15.92 -24.84
C LEU A 309 -16.46 16.00 -25.46
N LYS A 310 -17.02 17.21 -25.59
CA LYS A 310 -18.22 17.50 -26.37
C LYS A 310 -17.91 17.50 -27.86
#